data_AF-A0A4U0H4X4-F1
#
_entry.id   AF-A0A4U0H4X4-F1
#
_cell.length_a   1.000
_cell.length_b   1.000
_cell.length_c   1.000
_cell.angle_alpha   90.00
_cell.angle_beta   90.00
_cell.angle_gamma   90.00
#
_symmetry.space_group_name_H-M   'P 1'
#
loop_
_entity.id
_entity.type
_entity.pdbx_description
1 polymer ?
#
loop_
_entity_poly.entity_id
_entity_poly.type
_entity_poly.pdbx_seq_one_letter_code
_entity_poly.pdbx_strand_id
1 'polypeptide(L)'
;MIFLPMKMTLLFLMKELMMLPHAGETWLGVGHTYGHEEDEELAPGIGFNSVMLASSMELSDDFTQISLENNDVIDMYTLIPLYKEELEFKKRYGANKLLEKLDRFGIGEIVKVGRKNVGNI
;
A
#
# COMPACT_ATOMS: atom_id res chain seq x y z
N MET A 1 8.33 -18.95 11.91
CA MET A 1 8.17 -19.45 10.53
C MET A 1 7.11 -18.64 9.77
N ILE A 2 7.20 -17.30 9.78
CA ILE A 2 6.20 -16.37 9.18
C ILE A 2 6.72 -15.78 7.85
N PHE A 3 8.02 -15.91 7.59
CA PHE A 3 8.71 -15.26 6.47
C PHE A 3 8.37 -15.81 5.08
N LEU A 4 8.06 -17.11 4.98
CA LEU A 4 7.73 -17.77 3.71
C LEU A 4 6.31 -17.44 3.21
N PRO A 5 5.24 -17.51 4.02
CA PRO A 5 3.90 -17.14 3.56
C PRO A 5 3.83 -15.66 3.14
N MET A 6 4.48 -14.76 3.89
CA MET A 6 4.51 -13.33 3.57
C MET A 6 5.18 -13.03 2.22
N LYS A 7 6.26 -13.73 1.87
CA LYS A 7 6.93 -13.56 0.56
C LYS A 7 6.02 -13.98 -0.61
N MET A 8 5.29 -15.08 -0.45
CA MET A 8 4.38 -15.56 -1.50
C MET A 8 3.18 -14.61 -1.67
N THR A 9 2.63 -14.11 -0.57
CA THR A 9 1.57 -13.09 -0.58
C THR A 9 2.01 -11.80 -1.28
N LEU A 10 3.23 -11.31 -1.01
CA LEU A 10 3.71 -10.08 -1.65
C LEU A 10 3.83 -10.22 -3.17
N LEU A 11 4.39 -11.34 -3.65
CA LEU A 11 4.52 -11.61 -5.08
C LEU A 11 3.14 -11.71 -5.75
N PHE A 12 2.18 -12.36 -5.07
CA PHE A 12 0.81 -12.44 -5.54
C PHE A 12 0.17 -11.05 -5.64
N LEU A 13 0.28 -10.21 -4.60
CA LEU A 13 -0.25 -8.85 -4.60
C LEU A 13 0.32 -8.01 -5.75
N MET A 14 1.63 -8.07 -5.98
CA MET A 14 2.24 -7.35 -7.11
C MET A 14 1.67 -7.81 -8.44
N LYS A 15 1.53 -9.12 -8.64
CA LYS A 15 0.95 -9.67 -9.88
C LYS A 15 -0.48 -9.17 -10.08
N GLU A 16 -1.31 -9.19 -9.05
CA GLU A 16 -2.70 -8.72 -9.12
C GLU A 16 -2.77 -7.23 -9.47
N LEU A 17 -1.99 -6.40 -8.78
CA LEU A 17 -1.90 -4.96 -9.04
C LEU A 17 -1.40 -4.65 -10.45
N MET A 18 -0.50 -5.48 -11.01
CA MET A 18 -0.06 -5.34 -12.40
C MET A 18 -1.16 -5.71 -13.40
N MET A 19 -1.99 -6.72 -13.11
CA MET A 19 -3.03 -7.15 -14.04
C MET A 19 -4.26 -6.24 -14.03
N LEU A 20 -4.60 -5.61 -12.90
CA LEU A 20 -5.80 -4.78 -12.75
C LEU A 20 -5.91 -3.64 -13.78
N PRO A 21 -4.87 -2.80 -14.02
CA PRO A 21 -4.91 -1.76 -15.05
C PRO A 21 -5.29 -2.28 -16.43
N HIS A 22 -4.71 -3.42 -16.82
CA HIS A 22 -4.93 -4.03 -18.13
C HIS A 22 -6.34 -4.60 -18.26
N ALA A 23 -6.80 -5.34 -17.25
CA ALA A 23 -8.11 -5.98 -17.29
C ALA A 23 -9.28 -4.97 -17.18
N GLY A 24 -9.07 -3.90 -16.42
CA GLY A 24 -10.07 -2.86 -16.20
C GLY A 24 -9.97 -1.65 -17.12
N GLU A 25 -9.05 -1.67 -18.10
CA GLU A 25 -8.70 -0.50 -18.94
C GLU A 25 -8.56 0.80 -18.12
N THR A 26 -7.87 0.69 -16.98
CA THR A 26 -7.79 1.73 -15.95
C THR A 26 -6.35 1.94 -15.50
N TRP A 27 -6.13 2.93 -14.62
CA TRP A 27 -4.84 3.22 -14.03
C TRP A 27 -4.90 3.13 -12.51
N LEU A 28 -3.80 2.68 -11.91
CA LEU A 28 -3.61 2.76 -10.48
C LEU A 28 -2.76 3.97 -10.12
N GLY A 29 -3.09 4.63 -9.01
CA GLY A 29 -2.35 5.79 -8.51
C GLY A 29 -2.40 5.85 -6.99
N VAL A 30 -1.81 6.91 -6.46
CA VAL A 30 -1.73 7.16 -5.01
C VAL A 30 -3.12 7.10 -4.36
N GLY A 31 -3.20 6.37 -3.26
CA GLY A 31 -4.42 6.18 -2.48
C GLY A 31 -5.33 5.04 -2.96
N HIS A 32 -5.04 4.39 -4.10
CA HIS A 32 -5.75 3.15 -4.43
C HIS A 32 -5.40 2.02 -3.46
N THR A 33 -6.38 1.17 -3.21
CA THR A 33 -6.30 0.09 -2.23
C THR A 33 -6.66 -1.24 -2.90
N TYR A 34 -5.99 -2.32 -2.50
CA TYR A 34 -6.26 -3.69 -2.94
C TYR A 34 -6.18 -4.66 -1.75
N GLY A 35 -7.05 -5.66 -1.72
CA GLY A 35 -7.09 -6.68 -0.68
C GLY A 35 -8.51 -7.01 -0.27
N HIS A 36 -8.67 -7.42 0.99
CA HIS A 36 -9.95 -7.83 1.54
C HIS A 36 -10.66 -6.65 2.20
N GLU A 37 -11.96 -6.52 1.94
CA GLU A 37 -12.82 -5.55 2.62
C GLU A 37 -13.30 -6.07 3.99
N GLU A 38 -13.28 -7.39 4.16
CA GLU A 38 -13.69 -8.10 5.38
C GLU A 38 -12.50 -8.33 6.34
N ASP A 39 -12.72 -9.10 7.41
CA ASP A 39 -11.71 -9.44 8.43
C ASP A 39 -10.66 -10.47 7.97
N GLU A 40 -10.57 -10.74 6.67
CA GLU A 40 -9.59 -11.67 6.12
C GLU A 40 -8.22 -11.00 5.96
N GLU A 41 -7.18 -11.60 6.55
CA GLU A 41 -5.81 -11.10 6.45
C GLU A 41 -5.15 -11.54 5.13
N LEU A 42 -4.26 -10.69 4.60
CA LEU A 42 -3.45 -11.00 3.40
C LEU A 42 -2.55 -12.23 3.60
N ALA A 43 -2.12 -12.48 4.83
CA ALA A 43 -1.46 -13.72 5.22
C ALA A 43 -1.77 -14.04 6.69
N PRO A 44 -1.75 -15.31 7.11
CA PRO A 44 -2.10 -15.67 8.48
C PRO A 44 -1.19 -15.02 9.54
N GLY A 45 -1.80 -14.31 10.48
CA GLY A 45 -1.16 -13.80 11.70
C GLY A 45 -0.38 -12.49 11.52
N ILE A 46 -0.63 -11.74 10.44
CA ILE A 46 0.00 -10.43 10.22
C ILE A 46 -0.95 -9.27 10.53
N GLY A 47 -2.26 -9.52 10.56
CA GLY A 47 -3.32 -8.55 10.85
C GLY A 47 -3.65 -7.55 9.73
N PHE A 48 -2.80 -7.42 8.72
CA PHE A 48 -3.07 -6.58 7.55
C PHE A 48 -4.07 -7.26 6.61
N ASN A 49 -5.12 -6.56 6.20
CA ASN A 49 -6.14 -7.08 5.28
C ASN A 49 -6.03 -6.50 3.85
N SER A 50 -5.32 -5.39 3.69
CA SER A 50 -5.22 -4.67 2.42
C SER A 50 -3.89 -3.94 2.29
N VAL A 51 -3.60 -3.49 1.08
CA VAL A 51 -2.47 -2.61 0.76
C VAL A 51 -2.98 -1.35 0.07
N MET A 52 -2.30 -0.23 0.33
CA MET A 52 -2.54 1.04 -0.35
C MET A 52 -1.30 1.46 -1.14
N LEU A 53 -1.50 1.96 -2.36
CA LEU A 53 -0.44 2.59 -3.14
C LEU A 53 -0.16 4.00 -2.59
N ALA A 54 1.11 4.31 -2.37
CA ALA A 54 1.54 5.62 -1.90
C ALA A 54 2.82 6.05 -2.62
N SER A 55 3.04 7.37 -2.70
CA SER A 55 4.39 7.89 -2.97
C SER A 55 5.31 7.50 -1.81
N SER A 56 6.61 7.35 -2.10
CA SER A 56 7.58 7.12 -1.03
C SER A 56 7.56 8.28 -0.03
N MET A 57 7.65 7.97 1.26
CA MET A 57 7.77 8.96 2.33
C MET A 57 9.24 9.29 2.63
N GLU A 58 10.17 8.41 2.24
CA GLU A 58 11.59 8.51 2.57
C GLU A 58 12.45 8.87 1.36
N LEU A 59 12.05 8.44 0.16
CA LEU A 59 12.78 8.65 -1.10
C LEU A 59 12.22 9.86 -1.84
N SER A 60 13.13 10.69 -2.38
CA SER A 60 12.78 11.84 -3.20
C SER A 60 12.28 11.46 -4.59
N ASP A 61 11.59 12.39 -5.26
CA ASP A 61 11.12 12.24 -6.64
C ASP A 61 12.25 11.88 -7.62
N ASP A 62 13.47 12.41 -7.42
CA ASP A 62 14.66 12.07 -8.22
C ASP A 62 15.00 10.56 -8.21
N PHE A 63 14.51 9.81 -7.21
CA PHE A 63 14.73 8.36 -7.09
C PHE A 63 13.48 7.56 -7.48
N THR A 64 12.29 8.12 -7.25
CA THR A 64 11.02 7.45 -7.51
C THR A 64 10.45 7.76 -8.89
N GLN A 65 11.05 8.68 -9.64
CA GLN A 65 10.66 9.01 -11.01
C GLN A 65 11.81 8.76 -11.99
N ILE A 66 11.51 8.04 -13.08
CA ILE A 66 12.44 7.84 -14.20
C ILE A 66 11.89 8.55 -15.43
N SER A 67 12.57 9.59 -15.87
CA SER A 67 12.27 10.25 -17.15
C SER A 67 12.83 9.44 -18.33
N LEU A 68 12.00 9.24 -19.35
CA LEU A 68 12.36 8.56 -20.60
C LEU A 68 12.71 9.57 -21.69
N GLU A 69 13.42 9.13 -22.73
CA GLU A 69 13.86 9.98 -23.86
C GLU A 69 12.70 10.63 -24.63
N ASN A 70 11.50 10.06 -24.54
CA ASN A 70 10.28 10.54 -25.18
C ASN A 70 9.45 11.51 -24.32
N ASN A 71 10.00 12.01 -23.20
CA ASN A 71 9.34 12.83 -22.18
C ASN A 71 8.27 12.12 -21.32
N ASP A 72 8.11 10.80 -21.44
CA ASP A 72 7.29 10.04 -20.49
C ASP A 72 8.02 9.89 -19.14
N VAL A 73 7.25 9.68 -18.07
CA VAL A 73 7.77 9.47 -16.72
C VAL A 73 7.24 8.15 -16.16
N ILE A 74 8.14 7.34 -15.62
CA ILE A 74 7.79 6.15 -14.85
C ILE A 74 7.79 6.54 -13.36
N ASP A 75 6.61 6.51 -12.74
CA ASP A 75 6.45 6.69 -11.30
C ASP A 75 6.58 5.36 -10.55
N MET A 76 7.38 5.35 -9.48
CA MET A 76 7.51 4.23 -8.57
C MET A 76 6.65 4.45 -7.32
N TYR A 77 5.68 3.56 -7.13
CA TYR A 77 4.84 3.55 -5.93
C TYR A 77 5.34 2.56 -4.88
N THR A 78 5.08 2.90 -3.63
CA THR A 78 5.24 2.00 -2.49
C THR A 78 3.89 1.39 -2.10
N LEU A 79 3.92 0.21 -1.50
CA LEU A 79 2.73 -0.45 -0.95
C LEU A 79 2.77 -0.36 0.57
N ILE A 80 1.76 0.28 1.15
CA ILE A 80 1.57 0.38 2.59
C ILE A 80 0.49 -0.63 3.01
N PRO A 81 0.83 -1.68 3.77
CA PRO A 81 -0.17 -2.60 4.33
C PRO A 81 -1.02 -1.89 5.37
N LEU A 82 -2.33 -2.09 5.29
CA LEU A 82 -3.32 -1.50 6.16
C LEU A 82 -4.02 -2.58 6.99
N TYR A 83 -4.30 -2.24 8.25
CA TYR A 83 -5.32 -2.91 9.03
C TYR A 83 -6.71 -2.52 8.51
N LYS A 84 -7.72 -3.35 8.77
CA LYS A 84 -9.11 -3.08 8.38
C LYS A 84 -9.56 -1.69 8.81
N GLU A 85 -9.25 -1.30 10.04
CA GLU A 85 -9.71 -0.02 10.59
C GLU A 85 -8.98 1.18 9.97
N GLU A 86 -7.76 0.98 9.47
CA GLU A 86 -7.04 2.00 8.70
C GLU A 86 -7.62 2.14 7.29
N LEU A 87 -8.00 1.02 6.66
CA LEU A 87 -8.73 1.03 5.40
C LEU A 87 -10.07 1.76 5.55
N GLU A 88 -10.83 1.46 6.60
CA GLU A 88 -12.09 2.13 6.91
C GLU A 88 -11.90 3.63 7.20
N PHE A 89 -10.85 3.98 7.95
CA PHE A 89 -10.47 5.38 8.16
C PHE A 89 -10.18 6.07 6.81
N LYS A 90 -9.42 5.44 5.91
CA LYS A 90 -9.13 5.97 4.57
C LYS A 90 -10.39 6.13 3.72
N LYS A 91 -11.33 5.18 3.75
CA LYS A 91 -12.59 5.31 3.02
C LYS A 91 -13.41 6.50 3.52
N ARG A 92 -13.41 6.74 4.82
CA ARG A 92 -14.18 7.82 5.45
C ARG A 92 -13.54 9.21 5.27
N TYR A 93 -12.22 9.31 5.38
CA TYR A 93 -11.52 10.59 5.47
C TYR A 93 -10.53 10.87 4.34
N GLY A 94 -10.33 9.90 3.44
CA GLY A 94 -9.40 9.98 2.30
C GLY A 94 -7.98 9.51 2.62
N ALA A 95 -7.23 9.20 1.57
CA ALA A 95 -5.87 8.67 1.67
C ALA A 95 -4.89 9.65 2.32
N ASN A 96 -4.95 10.95 1.96
CA ASN A 96 -4.05 11.96 2.52
C ASN A 96 -4.17 12.08 4.04
N LYS A 97 -5.41 12.01 4.58
CA LYS A 97 -5.63 12.04 6.03
C LYS A 97 -5.11 10.80 6.72
N LEU A 98 -5.16 9.64 6.07
CA LEU A 98 -4.52 8.43 6.58
C LEU A 98 -3.00 8.57 6.56
N LEU A 99 -2.39 9.06 5.47
CA LEU A 99 -0.95 9.26 5.37
C LEU A 99 -0.42 10.22 6.45
N GLU A 100 -1.08 11.36 6.67
CA GLU A 100 -0.77 12.30 7.77
C GLU A 100 -0.89 11.61 9.15
N LYS A 101 -1.78 10.64 9.29
CA LYS A 101 -1.96 9.89 10.54
C LYS A 101 -0.83 8.89 10.74
N LEU A 102 -0.49 8.11 9.71
CA LEU A 102 0.62 7.16 9.74
C LEU A 102 1.94 7.87 10.06
N ASP A 103 2.20 8.99 9.40
CA ASP A 103 3.38 9.83 9.62
C ASP A 103 3.50 10.32 11.07
N ARG A 104 2.41 10.83 11.66
CA ARG A 104 2.37 11.23 13.08
C ARG A 104 2.75 10.13 14.07
N PHE A 105 2.58 8.86 13.69
CA PHE A 105 2.97 7.71 14.50
C PHE A 105 4.30 7.07 14.05
N GLY A 106 5.03 7.70 13.12
CA GLY A 106 6.29 7.19 12.59
C GLY A 106 6.13 5.90 11.78
N ILE A 107 4.98 5.72 11.13
CA ILE A 107 4.68 4.58 10.28
C ILE A 107 4.92 4.99 8.83
N GLY A 108 5.99 4.48 8.23
CA GLY A 108 6.34 4.72 6.83
C GLY A 108 6.25 3.45 5.97
N GLU A 109 7.08 3.40 4.95
CA GLU A 109 7.10 2.36 3.91
C GLU A 109 7.76 1.03 4.35
N ILE A 110 8.54 1.02 5.44
CA ILE A 110 9.11 -0.22 5.99
C ILE A 110 8.01 -1.03 6.69
N VAL A 111 7.67 -2.17 6.11
CA VAL A 111 6.65 -3.08 6.66
C VAL A 111 7.12 -3.70 7.98
N LYS A 112 6.45 -3.33 9.08
CA LYS A 112 6.64 -3.90 10.41
C LYS A 112 5.38 -4.64 10.85
N VAL A 113 5.44 -5.97 10.84
CA VAL A 113 4.33 -6.82 11.32
C VAL A 113 4.12 -6.56 12.81
N GLY A 114 2.86 -6.42 13.23
CA GLY A 114 2.50 -6.11 14.61
C GLY A 114 2.74 -4.65 15.01
N ARG A 115 2.92 -3.73 14.04
CA ARG A 115 2.93 -2.29 14.31
C ARG A 115 1.59 -1.85 14.91
N LYS A 116 1.61 -0.71 15.59
CA LYS A 116 0.39 -0.10 16.13
C LYS A 116 -0.61 0.16 15.00
N ASN A 117 -1.83 -0.31 15.17
CA ASN A 117 -2.98 0.05 14.34
C ASN A 117 -3.46 1.45 14.74
N VAL A 118 -3.57 2.36 13.78
CA VAL A 118 -3.97 3.75 14.02
C VAL A 118 -5.36 4.07 13.50
N GLY A 119 -6.12 3.12 12.95
CA GLY A 119 -7.44 3.36 12.37
C GLY A 119 -8.43 3.98 13.35
N ASN A 120 -8.45 3.49 14.58
CA ASN A 120 -9.43 3.86 15.62
C ASN A 120 -8.94 4.91 16.63
N ILE A 121 -7.73 5.45 16.48
CA ILE A 121 -7.08 6.34 17.46
C ILE A 121 -7.20 7.80 17.07
#